data_AF-A0A961Y059-F1
#
_entry.id   AF-A0A961Y059-F1
#
_cell.length_a   1.000
_cell.length_b   1.000
_cell.length_c   1.000
_cell.angle_alpha   90.00
_cell.angle_beta   90.00
_cell.angle_gamma   90.00
#
_symmetry.space_group_name_H-M   'P 1'
#
loop_
_entity.id
_entity.type
_entity.pdbx_description
1 polymer ?
#
loop_
_entity_poly.entity_id
_entity_poly.type
_entity_poly.pdbx_seq_one_letter_code
_entity_poly.pdbx_strand_id
1 'polypeptide(L)' 'NPLGARALYLFKDGKDTLYRIHGTNEDWSIGRAISSGCIRLLNQDIIDLHRRVQNGTRVTVLQGTGQAAA' A
#
# COMPACT_ATOMS: atom_id res chain seq x y z
N ASN A 1 -0.58 15.00 6.55
CA ASN A 1 -1.61 14.19 5.87
C ASN A 1 -1.24 12.73 6.08
N PRO A 2 -2.12 11.88 6.66
CA PRO A 2 -1.81 10.48 6.95
C PRO A 2 -1.47 9.63 5.71
N LEU A 3 -1.75 10.11 4.50
CA LEU A 3 -1.39 9.44 3.24
C LEU A 3 0.07 9.64 2.80
N GLY A 4 0.83 10.48 3.51
CA GLY A 4 2.24 10.74 3.20
C GLY A 4 2.46 11.38 1.83
N ALA A 5 3.55 11.01 1.17
CA ALA A 5 4.00 11.66 -0.06
C ALA A 5 3.15 11.32 -1.29
N ARG A 6 2.65 10.09 -1.40
CA ARG A 6 1.88 9.58 -2.56
C ARG A 6 0.88 8.51 -2.11
N ALA A 7 -0.16 8.30 -2.91
CA ALA A 7 -1.15 7.25 -2.69
C ALA A 7 -1.59 6.65 -4.03
N LEU A 8 -1.75 5.33 -4.05
CA LEU A 8 -2.34 4.53 -5.12
C LEU A 8 -3.66 3.96 -4.63
N TYR A 9 -4.71 4.13 -5.43
CA TYR A 9 -6.07 3.78 -5.08
C TYR A 9 -6.42 2.42 -5.68
N LEU A 10 -6.98 1.54 -4.85
CA LEU A 10 -7.30 0.18 -5.27
C LEU A 10 -8.77 0.09 -5.68
N PHE A 11 -8.99 -0.38 -6.90
CA PHE A 11 -10.31 -0.60 -7.47
C PHE A 11 -10.55 -2.09 -7.71
N LYS A 12 -11.80 -2.51 -7.54
CA LYS A 12 -12.27 -3.84 -7.91
C LYS A 12 -13.54 -3.71 -8.73
N ASP A 13 -13.54 -4.30 -9.93
CA ASP A 13 -14.68 -4.25 -10.85
C ASP A 13 -15.18 -2.82 -11.12
N GLY A 14 -14.23 -1.87 -11.27
CA GLY A 14 -14.49 -0.45 -11.51
C GLY A 14 -14.93 0.36 -10.28
N LYS A 15 -15.03 -0.26 -9.10
CA LYS A 15 -15.46 0.39 -7.85
C LYS A 15 -14.29 0.61 -6.90
N ASP A 16 -14.26 1.77 -6.23
CA ASP A 16 -13.28 2.07 -5.20
C ASP A 16 -13.46 1.11 -4.01
N THR A 17 -12.36 0.48 -3.59
CA THR A 17 -12.36 -0.44 -2.44
C THR A 17 -12.13 0.28 -1.11
N LEU A 18 -11.82 1.58 -1.15
CA LEU A 18 -11.35 2.39 -0.03
C LEU A 18 -9.98 1.97 0.53
N TYR A 19 -9.37 0.90 0.01
CA TYR A 19 -7.99 0.52 0.29
C TYR A 19 -7.02 1.26 -0.61
N ARG A 20 -5.84 1.55 -0.05
CA ARG A 20 -4.78 2.29 -0.72
C ARG A 20 -3.43 1.68 -0.41
N ILE A 21 -2.50 1.83 -1.35
CA ILE A 21 -1.07 1.72 -1.08
C ILE A 21 -0.56 3.16 -0.95
N HIS A 22 -0.08 3.57 0.21
CA HIS A 22 0.26 4.97 0.45
C HIS A 22 1.48 5.14 1.36
N GLY A 23 2.07 6.33 1.32
CA GLY A 23 3.11 6.71 2.27
C GLY A 23 2.55 6.95 3.67
N THR A 24 3.41 7.25 4.64
CA THR A 24 2.95 7.64 5.98
C THR A 24 3.86 8.72 6.55
N ASN A 25 3.35 9.48 7.52
CA ASN A 25 4.17 10.35 8.36
C ASN A 25 4.56 9.65 9.69
N GLU A 26 4.13 8.40 9.85
CA GLU A 26 4.33 7.56 11.04
C GLU A 26 5.22 6.37 10.64
N ASP A 27 6.50 6.59 10.37
CA ASP A 27 7.41 5.55 9.87
C ASP A 27 7.50 4.35 10.83
N TRP A 28 7.32 4.57 12.13
CA TRP A 28 7.27 3.54 13.16
C TRP A 28 6.10 2.53 12.99
N SER A 29 5.10 2.87 12.18
CA SER A 29 3.95 2.02 11.89
C SER A 29 4.22 0.95 10.82
N ILE A 30 5.30 1.08 10.06
CA ILE A 30 5.67 0.15 9.00
C ILE A 30 5.99 -1.23 9.59
N GLY A 31 5.53 -2.29 8.92
CA GLY A 31 5.67 -3.68 9.37
C GLY A 31 4.71 -4.10 10.49
N ARG A 32 3.74 -3.25 10.86
CA ARG A 32 2.75 -3.54 11.92
C ARG A 32 1.32 -3.58 11.38
N ALA A 33 0.48 -4.41 11.97
CA ALA A 33 -0.93 -4.58 11.59
C ALA A 33 -1.84 -3.48 12.20
N ILE A 34 -1.58 -2.21 11.88
CA ILE A 34 -2.28 -1.05 12.48
C ILE A 34 -2.96 -0.11 11.47
N SER A 35 -2.99 -0.48 10.19
CA SER A 35 -3.37 0.40 9.08
C SER A 35 -4.85 0.35 8.68
N SER A 36 -5.71 -0.30 9.45
CA SER A 36 -7.14 -0.53 9.13
C SER A 36 -7.35 -1.12 7.71
N GLY A 37 -6.36 -1.86 7.22
CA GLY A 37 -6.37 -2.56 5.93
C GLY A 37 -5.71 -1.82 4.75
N CYS A 38 -5.33 -0.55 4.87
CA CYS A 38 -4.46 0.07 3.87
C CYS A 38 -3.03 -0.48 3.94
N ILE A 39 -2.27 -0.41 2.85
CA ILE A 39 -0.86 -0.80 2.82
C ILE A 39 -0.01 0.46 2.95
N ARG A 40 0.72 0.58 4.05
CA ARG A 40 1.63 1.69 4.31
C ARG A 40 3.04 1.35 3.83
N LEU A 41 3.69 2.31 3.18
CA LEU A 41 5.10 2.29 2.79
C LEU A 41 5.83 3.49 3.38
N LEU A 42 7.16 3.41 3.43
CA LEU A 42 7.98 4.61 3.64
C LEU A 42 7.74 5.59 2.49
N ASN A 43 7.90 6.90 2.77
CA ASN A 43 7.66 7.92 1.74
C ASN A 43 8.56 7.75 0.51
N GLN A 44 9.81 7.34 0.71
CA GLN A 44 10.73 7.10 -0.40
C GLN A 44 10.26 5.94 -1.31
N ASP A 45 9.73 4.87 -0.71
CA ASP A 45 9.30 3.67 -1.43
C ASP A 45 8.02 3.93 -2.22
N ILE A 46 7.04 4.64 -1.64
CA ILE A 46 5.82 4.97 -2.39
C ILE A 46 6.10 5.95 -3.53
N ILE A 47 7.08 6.85 -3.38
CA ILE A 47 7.51 7.74 -4.48
C ILE A 47 8.10 6.92 -5.61
N ASP A 48 8.97 5.96 -5.30
CA ASP A 48 9.58 5.09 -6.30
C ASP A 48 8.54 4.22 -7.00
N LEU A 49 7.67 3.54 -6.24
CA LEU A 49 6.60 2.72 -6.78
C LEU A 49 5.66 3.52 -7.68
N HIS A 50 5.19 4.68 -7.22
CA HIS A 50 4.27 5.55 -7.97
C HIS A 50 4.87 6.00 -9.32
N ARG A 51 6.19 6.13 -9.45
CA ARG A 51 6.83 6.49 -10.73
C ARG A 51 6.86 5.32 -11.73
N ARG A 52 6.81 4.09 -11.26
CA ARG A 52 6.99 2.88 -12.08
C ARG A 52 5.67 2.27 -12.56
N VAL A 53 4.60 2.45 -11.79
CA VAL A 53 3.30 1.82 -12.08
C VAL A 53 2.36 2.75 -12.83
N GLN A 54 1.54 2.16 -13.70
CA GLN A 54 0.51 2.87 -14.45
C GLN A 54 -0.88 2.59 -13.87
N ASN A 55 -1.85 3.45 -14.16
CA ASN A 55 -3.25 3.19 -13.80
C ASN A 55 -3.73 1.89 -14.44
N GLY A 56 -4.48 1.07 -13.68
CA GLY A 56 -4.93 -0.25 -14.14
C GLY A 56 -3.91 -1.38 -13.89
N THR A 57 -2.72 -1.08 -13.34
CA THR A 57 -1.78 -2.13 -12.90
C THR A 57 -2.47 -3.07 -11.91
N ARG A 58 -2.43 -4.36 -12.18
CA ARG A 58 -3.05 -5.39 -11.33
C ARG A 58 -2.33 -5.48 -9.99
N VAL A 59 -3.10 -5.44 -8.90
CA VAL A 59 -2.62 -5.73 -7.54
C VAL A 59 -3.22 -7.05 -7.08
N THR A 60 -2.41 -7.92 -6.49
CA THR A 60 -2.86 -9.17 -5.87
C THR A 60 -2.36 -9.21 -4.44
N VAL A 61 -3.28 -9.25 -3.47
CA VAL A 61 -2.95 -9.35 -2.04
C VAL A 61 -3.04 -10.80 -1.64
N LEU A 62 -1.92 -11.39 -1.24
CA LEU A 62 -1.86 -12.76 -0.76
C LEU A 62 -1.98 -12.75 0.77
N GLN A 63 -2.83 -13.63 1.31
CA GLN A 63 -2.76 -13.93 2.74
C GLN A 63 -1.46 -14.69 2.97
N GLY A 64 -0.62 -14.19 3.87
CA GLY A 64 0.53 -14.96 4.34
C GLY A 64 0.01 -16.17 5.11
N THR A 65 -0.12 -17.31 4.46
CA THR A 65 -0.10 -18.60 5.15
C THR A 65 1.25 -18.65 5.85
N GLY A 66 1.27 -18.55 7.18
CA GLY A 66 2.48 -18.35 7.98
C GLY A 66 3.69 -19.15 7.49
N GLN A 67 4.55 -18.49 6.73
CA GLN A 67 5.93 -18.87 6.48
C GLN A 67 6.71 -17.56 6.40
N ALA A 68 7.42 -17.28 7.49
CA ALA A 68 8.82 -16.94 7.30
C ALA A 68 9.43 -18.11 6.50
N ALA A 69 9.45 -17.99 5.18
CA ALA A 69 10.12 -18.95 4.31
C ALA A 69 11.55 -18.46 4.11
N ALA A 70 12.46 -19.14 4.81
CA ALA A 70 13.93 -19.09 4.77
C ALA A 70 14.61 -17.79 5.22
#